data_AF-A0A8J5I120-F1
#
_entry.id   AF-A0A8J5I120-F1
#
_cell.length_a   1.000
_cell.length_b   1.000
_cell.length_c   1.000
_cell.angle_alpha   90.00
_cell.angle_beta   90.00
_cell.angle_gamma   90.00
#
_symmetry.space_group_name_H-M   'P 1'
#
loop_
_entity.id
_entity.type
_entity.pdbx_description
1 polymer ?
#
loop_
_entity_poly.entity_id
_entity_poly.type
_entity_poly.pdbx_seq_one_letter_code
_entity_poly.pdbx_strand_id
1 'polypeptide(L)'
;MVKFLKSNKAVIILHDFFVMQKAMIIRAFDGDTRERPYGRCLVADNAKYPKKFIHKDFAKKKAKKSRVKPFLKLVNYNHIMPTHYTLNVDLKDIVTLDVLQTRDKKVAASKEVKAHFEERFKTGKNKWFFTKLRF
;
A
#
# COMPACT_ATOMS: atom_id res chain seq x y z
N MET A 1 26.77 0.79 6.49
CA MET A 1 25.46 1.37 6.87
C MET A 1 24.34 0.50 6.29
N VAL A 2 23.37 0.06 7.09
CA VAL A 2 22.31 -0.87 6.65
C VAL A 2 21.18 -0.11 5.97
N LYS A 3 20.76 -0.54 4.77
CA LYS A 3 19.63 0.07 4.05
C LYS A 3 18.33 -0.11 4.82
N PHE A 4 17.60 0.97 5.08
CA PHE A 4 16.35 0.95 5.85
C PHE A 4 15.09 0.86 4.96
N LEU A 5 15.18 1.26 3.70
CA LEU A 5 14.14 1.06 2.68
C LEU A 5 14.18 -0.39 2.23
N LYS A 6 13.39 -1.22 2.91
CA LYS A 6 13.26 -2.65 2.62
C LYS A 6 11.82 -2.95 2.21
N SER A 7 11.62 -4.14 1.63
CA SER A 7 10.28 -4.70 1.47
C SER A 7 9.54 -4.73 2.81
N ASN A 8 8.22 -4.60 2.77
CA ASN A 8 7.32 -4.59 3.93
C ASN A 8 7.46 -3.36 4.85
N LYS A 9 8.25 -2.34 4.46
CA LYS A 9 8.23 -1.05 5.15
C LYS A 9 7.00 -0.24 4.76
N ALA A 10 6.39 0.38 5.77
CA ALA A 10 5.29 1.30 5.58
C ALA A 10 5.82 2.72 5.38
N VAL A 11 5.17 3.46 4.51
CA VAL A 11 5.66 4.71 3.97
C VAL A 11 4.51 5.65 3.63
N ILE A 12 4.80 6.95 3.55
CA ILE A 12 3.82 7.95 3.14
C ILE A 12 4.21 8.50 1.77
N ILE A 13 3.24 8.64 0.88
CA ILE A 13 3.46 9.26 -0.43
C ILE A 13 3.39 10.79 -0.28
N LEU A 14 4.39 11.50 -0.77
CA LEU A 14 4.51 12.95 -0.63
C LEU A 14 3.98 13.73 -1.83
N HIS A 15 4.05 13.17 -3.03
CA HIS A 15 3.66 13.80 -4.29
C HIS A 15 2.70 12.92 -5.10
N ASP A 16 2.03 13.48 -6.12
CA ASP A 16 1.02 12.86 -7.00
C ASP A 16 -0.46 12.95 -6.55
N PHE A 17 -1.36 12.36 -7.33
CA PHE A 17 -2.79 12.26 -7.03
C PHE A 17 -3.11 11.58 -5.68
N PHE A 18 -2.20 10.77 -5.15
CA PHE A 18 -2.37 10.04 -3.88
C PHE A 18 -1.44 10.58 -2.78
N VAL A 19 -1.29 11.90 -2.71
CA VAL A 19 -0.55 12.60 -1.65
C VAL A 19 -1.11 12.28 -0.26
N MET A 20 -0.19 12.16 0.71
CA MET A 20 -0.45 11.86 2.12
C MET A 20 -1.20 10.53 2.35
N GLN A 21 -1.13 9.61 1.39
CA GLN A 21 -1.63 8.26 1.53
C GLN A 21 -0.54 7.33 2.08
N LYS A 22 -0.99 6.29 2.79
CA LYS A 22 -0.12 5.30 3.46
C LYS A 22 0.05 4.10 2.57
N ALA A 23 1.30 3.77 2.35
CA ALA A 23 1.72 2.81 1.37
C ALA A 23 2.72 1.83 1.97
N MET A 24 2.83 0.65 1.35
CA MET A 24 3.79 -0.37 1.72
C MET A 24 4.71 -0.64 0.54
N ILE A 25 6.02 -0.65 0.79
CA ILE A 25 7.00 -1.08 -0.21
C ILE A 25 6.89 -2.59 -0.38
N ILE A 26 6.56 -3.04 -1.59
CA ILE A 26 6.58 -4.46 -1.94
C ILE A 26 7.98 -4.84 -2.38
N ARG A 27 8.54 -4.06 -3.30
CA ARG A 27 9.88 -4.29 -3.86
C ARG A 27 10.63 -2.97 -4.00
N ALA A 28 11.86 -2.97 -3.50
CA ALA A 28 12.82 -1.88 -3.64
C ALA A 28 13.69 -2.13 -4.89
N PHE A 29 13.94 -1.10 -5.68
CA PHE A 29 14.84 -1.13 -6.84
C PHE A 29 15.87 -0.03 -6.64
N ASP A 30 17.06 -0.45 -6.22
CA ASP A 30 18.17 0.46 -5.93
C ASP A 30 19.15 0.60 -7.10
N GLY A 31 18.99 -0.23 -8.14
CA GLY A 31 19.84 -0.20 -9.33
C GLY A 31 19.23 0.65 -10.44
N ASP A 32 20.09 1.32 -11.19
CA ASP A 32 19.68 2.07 -12.38
C ASP A 32 19.24 1.10 -13.48
N THR A 33 18.02 1.30 -13.95
CA THR A 33 17.51 0.59 -15.13
C THR A 33 17.67 1.51 -16.34
N ARG A 34 17.91 0.95 -17.53
CA ARG A 34 18.06 1.72 -18.78
C ARG A 34 16.89 2.69 -19.04
N GLU A 35 15.67 2.34 -18.62
CA GLU A 35 14.50 3.21 -18.74
C GLU A 35 14.46 4.37 -17.73
N ARG A 36 15.01 4.18 -16.53
CA ARG A 36 14.88 5.11 -15.40
C ARG A 36 16.16 5.05 -14.54
N PRO A 37 17.07 6.03 -14.66
CA PRO A 37 18.33 6.08 -13.92
C PRO A 37 18.11 6.73 -12.54
N TYR A 38 17.21 6.17 -11.74
CA TYR A 38 16.99 6.60 -10.36
C TYR A 38 16.40 5.48 -9.52
N GLY A 39 16.70 5.54 -8.22
CA GLY A 39 16.14 4.63 -7.22
C GLY A 39 14.61 4.75 -7.12
N ARG A 40 13.94 3.60 -7.16
CA ARG A 40 12.48 3.51 -7.18
C ARG A 40 11.98 2.33 -6.38
N CYS A 41 10.71 2.34 -6.01
CA CYS A 41 10.08 1.19 -5.41
C CYS A 41 8.68 0.93 -5.99
N LEU A 42 8.30 -0.33 -5.92
CA LEU A 42 6.95 -0.78 -6.18
C LEU A 42 6.18 -0.77 -4.88
N VAL A 43 5.05 -0.08 -4.91
CA VAL A 43 4.29 0.27 -3.71
C VAL A 43 2.84 -0.18 -3.87
N ALA A 44 2.29 -0.74 -2.79
CA ALA A 44 0.87 -0.97 -2.60
C ALA A 44 0.34 -0.04 -1.52
N ASP A 45 -0.63 0.78 -1.88
CA ASP A 45 -1.20 1.79 -1.00
C ASP A 45 -2.70 1.53 -0.80
N ASN A 46 -3.26 2.20 0.19
CA ASN A 46 -4.67 2.31 0.50
C ASN A 46 -5.25 3.69 0.13
N ALA A 47 -5.77 3.86 -1.09
CA ALA A 47 -6.45 5.10 -1.50
C ALA A 47 -7.74 5.39 -0.70
N LYS A 48 -8.42 4.36 -0.18
CA LYS A 48 -9.65 4.51 0.60
C LYS A 48 -9.54 3.74 1.90
N TYR A 49 -9.23 4.46 2.97
CA TYR A 49 -9.16 3.90 4.31
C TYR A 49 -10.49 3.29 4.76
N PRO A 50 -10.42 2.18 5.51
CA PRO A 50 -11.58 1.68 6.23
C PRO A 50 -12.00 2.70 7.31
N LYS A 51 -13.30 2.77 7.58
CA LYS A 51 -13.88 3.67 8.57
C LYS A 51 -13.95 2.99 9.93
N LYS A 52 -13.87 3.79 11.00
CA LYS A 52 -14.03 3.31 12.39
C LYS A 52 -15.37 2.58 12.57
N PHE A 53 -15.31 1.41 13.21
CA PHE A 53 -16.49 0.67 13.64
C PHE A 53 -17.05 1.24 14.93
N ILE A 54 -18.38 1.30 14.99
CA ILE A 54 -19.13 1.60 16.20
C ILE A 54 -19.83 0.31 16.62
N HIS A 55 -19.94 0.07 17.93
CA HIS A 55 -20.57 -1.15 18.46
C HIS A 55 -21.98 -1.37 17.91
N LYS A 56 -22.77 -0.28 17.79
CA LYS A 56 -24.14 -0.24 17.24
C LYS A 56 -24.25 -0.50 15.73
N ASP A 57 -23.15 -0.63 14.99
CA ASP A 57 -23.23 -0.88 13.55
C ASP A 57 -23.67 -2.33 13.25
N PHE A 58 -24.71 -2.48 12.43
CA PHE A 58 -25.13 -3.77 11.89
C PHE A 58 -24.08 -4.39 10.95
N ALA A 59 -24.14 -5.71 10.75
CA ALA A 59 -23.16 -6.46 9.96
C ALA A 59 -22.96 -5.90 8.53
N LYS A 60 -24.05 -5.56 7.82
CA LYS A 60 -23.98 -4.94 6.48
C LYS A 60 -23.22 -3.61 6.47
N LYS A 61 -23.37 -2.80 7.52
CA LYS A 61 -22.69 -1.51 7.67
C LYS A 61 -21.21 -1.70 8.00
N LYS A 62 -20.88 -2.68 8.86
CA LYS A 62 -19.49 -3.08 9.15
C LYS A 62 -18.77 -3.58 7.88
N ALA A 63 -19.43 -4.37 7.04
CA ALA A 63 -18.87 -4.82 5.76
C ALA A 63 -18.60 -3.65 4.79
N LYS A 64 -19.51 -2.66 4.70
CA LYS A 64 -19.26 -1.46 3.86
C LYS A 64 -18.12 -0.58 4.40
N LYS A 65 -17.98 -0.47 5.72
CA LYS A 65 -16.95 0.35 6.39
C LYS A 65 -15.56 -0.28 6.35
N SER A 66 -15.44 -1.60 6.29
CA SER A 66 -14.14 -2.31 6.15
C SER A 66 -13.55 -2.22 4.76
N ARG A 67 -14.33 -1.83 3.73
CA ARG A 67 -13.87 -1.86 2.35
C ARG A 67 -12.66 -0.96 2.12
N VAL A 68 -11.61 -1.57 1.60
CA VAL A 68 -10.36 -0.90 1.21
C VAL A 68 -10.33 -0.74 -0.31
N LYS A 69 -9.73 0.34 -0.81
CA LYS A 69 -9.40 0.48 -2.24
C LYS A 69 -7.89 0.59 -2.38
N PRO A 70 -7.19 -0.51 -2.69
CA PRO A 70 -5.76 -0.43 -2.87
C PRO A 70 -5.40 0.17 -4.23
N PHE A 71 -4.18 0.68 -4.35
CA PHE A 71 -3.59 0.99 -5.64
C PHE A 71 -2.13 0.54 -5.70
N LEU A 72 -1.71 0.20 -6.92
CA LEU A 72 -0.38 -0.28 -7.24
C LEU A 72 0.32 0.77 -8.10
N LYS A 73 1.50 1.20 -7.66
CA LYS A 73 2.27 2.22 -8.37
C LYS A 73 3.77 2.01 -8.18
N LEU A 74 4.51 2.38 -9.20
CA LEU A 74 5.95 2.54 -9.16
C LEU A 74 6.28 4.00 -8.80
N VAL A 75 7.06 4.22 -7.76
CA VAL A 75 7.29 5.55 -7.17
C VAL A 75 8.78 5.77 -6.94
N ASN A 76 9.26 7.00 -7.19
CA ASN A 76 10.64 7.42 -6.90
C ASN A 76 10.83 7.54 -5.38
N TYR A 77 12.00 7.18 -4.85
CA TYR A 77 12.31 7.35 -3.43
C TYR A 77 12.21 8.80 -2.93
N ASN A 78 12.46 9.79 -3.78
CA ASN A 78 12.31 11.19 -3.38
C ASN A 78 10.85 11.58 -3.08
N HIS A 79 9.87 10.85 -3.64
CA HIS A 79 8.45 11.18 -3.49
C HIS A 79 7.79 10.47 -2.30
N ILE A 80 8.61 9.99 -1.38
CA ILE A 80 8.23 9.01 -0.38
C ILE A 80 8.85 9.41 0.96
N MET A 81 8.05 9.43 2.02
CA MET A 81 8.52 9.67 3.39
C MET A 81 8.58 8.35 4.18
N PRO A 82 9.78 7.80 4.43
CA PRO A 82 9.99 6.58 5.23
C PRO A 82 9.40 6.72 6.63
N THR A 83 8.77 5.64 7.12
CA THR A 83 8.29 5.58 8.51
C THR A 83 8.93 4.43 9.28
N HIS A 84 8.82 4.50 10.60
CA HIS A 84 9.28 3.42 11.47
C HIS A 84 8.47 2.12 11.29
N TYR A 85 7.20 2.23 10.88
CA TYR A 85 6.28 1.10 10.82
C TYR A 85 6.60 0.09 9.71
N THR A 86 6.27 -1.17 9.97
CA THR A 86 6.35 -2.29 9.02
C THR A 86 5.00 -3.00 8.92
N LEU A 87 4.72 -3.59 7.76
CA LEU A 87 3.56 -4.43 7.51
C LEU A 87 4.01 -5.80 7.06
N ASN A 88 3.77 -6.82 7.89
CA ASN A 88 4.08 -8.21 7.54
C ASN A 88 2.93 -8.79 6.70
N VAL A 89 2.86 -8.41 5.43
CA VAL A 89 1.93 -8.96 4.43
C VAL A 89 2.75 -9.29 3.18
N ASP A 90 2.77 -10.56 2.80
CA ASP A 90 3.56 -11.00 1.66
C ASP A 90 2.78 -10.81 0.37
N LEU A 91 3.09 -9.73 -0.35
CA LEU A 91 2.47 -9.37 -1.64
C LEU A 91 3.45 -9.40 -2.81
N LYS A 92 4.65 -9.98 -2.61
CA LYS A 92 5.74 -9.93 -3.60
C LYS A 92 5.41 -10.68 -4.89
N ASP A 93 4.71 -11.80 -4.77
CA ASP A 93 4.37 -12.67 -5.91
C ASP A 93 3.16 -12.14 -6.68
N ILE A 94 2.24 -11.47 -5.97
CA ILE A 94 1.01 -10.88 -6.53
C ILE A 94 1.32 -9.63 -7.33
N VAL A 95 2.23 -8.79 -6.83
CA VAL A 95 2.52 -7.48 -7.41
C VAL A 95 3.91 -7.47 -8.00
N THR A 96 3.98 -7.78 -9.29
CA THR A 96 5.20 -7.70 -10.11
C THR A 96 5.17 -6.47 -11.02
N LEU A 97 6.28 -6.20 -11.71
CA LEU A 97 6.37 -5.07 -12.66
C LEU A 97 5.46 -5.28 -13.88
N ASP A 98 5.27 -6.52 -14.32
CA ASP A 98 4.47 -6.86 -15.51
C ASP A 98 2.98 -6.58 -15.29
N VAL A 99 2.53 -6.69 -14.03
CA VAL A 99 1.16 -6.35 -13.61
C VAL A 99 0.84 -4.87 -13.86
N LEU A 100 1.85 -3.99 -13.85
CA LEU A 100 1.66 -2.56 -14.08
C LEU A 100 1.50 -2.19 -15.57
N GLN A 101 1.87 -3.07 -16.50
CA GLN A 101 1.83 -2.78 -17.93
C GLN A 101 0.41 -2.78 -18.49
N THR A 102 -0.43 -3.72 -18.05
CA THR A 102 -1.80 -3.88 -18.57
C THR A 102 -2.84 -3.56 -17.50
N ARG A 103 -3.92 -2.87 -17.89
CA ARG A 103 -5.00 -2.49 -16.97
C ARG A 103 -5.66 -3.71 -16.31
N ASP A 104 -5.90 -4.78 -17.05
CA ASP A 104 -6.61 -5.95 -16.53
C ASP A 104 -5.82 -6.69 -15.45
N LYS A 105 -4.51 -6.88 -15.69
CA LYS A 105 -3.58 -7.44 -14.70
C LYS A 105 -3.54 -6.57 -13.44
N LYS A 106 -3.46 -5.24 -13.61
CA LYS A 106 -3.47 -4.29 -12.50
C LYS A 106 -4.76 -4.39 -11.67
N VAL A 107 -5.91 -4.56 -12.32
CA VAL A 107 -7.21 -4.73 -11.65
C VAL A 107 -7.25 -6.07 -10.90
N ALA A 108 -6.76 -7.16 -11.49
CA ALA A 108 -6.69 -8.48 -10.84
C ALA A 108 -5.83 -8.45 -9.57
N ALA A 109 -4.59 -7.96 -9.67
CA ALA A 109 -3.71 -7.84 -8.50
C ALA A 109 -4.28 -6.89 -7.44
N SER A 110 -4.96 -5.80 -7.85
CA SER A 110 -5.62 -4.90 -6.90
C SER A 110 -6.76 -5.58 -6.13
N LYS A 111 -7.45 -6.58 -6.72
CA LYS A 111 -8.49 -7.36 -6.02
C LYS A 111 -7.87 -8.26 -4.95
N GLU A 112 -6.75 -8.90 -5.24
CA GLU A 112 -6.04 -9.76 -4.28
C GLU A 112 -5.46 -8.95 -3.12
N VAL A 113 -4.76 -7.85 -3.43
CA VAL A 113 -4.22 -6.93 -2.42
C VAL A 113 -5.33 -6.39 -1.51
N LYS A 114 -6.51 -6.13 -2.08
CA LYS A 114 -7.67 -5.69 -1.31
C LYS A 114 -8.12 -6.75 -0.30
N ALA A 115 -8.17 -8.02 -0.70
CA ALA A 115 -8.56 -9.10 0.20
C ALA A 115 -7.61 -9.18 1.39
N HIS A 116 -6.29 -9.19 1.14
CA HIS A 116 -5.28 -9.23 2.20
C HIS A 116 -5.34 -8.01 3.14
N PHE A 117 -5.57 -6.81 2.60
CA PHE A 117 -5.70 -5.61 3.43
C PHE A 117 -6.99 -5.63 4.28
N GLU A 118 -8.10 -6.11 3.73
CA GLU A 118 -9.37 -6.25 4.47
C GLU A 118 -9.27 -7.31 5.58
N GLU A 119 -8.63 -8.45 5.31
CA GLU A 119 -8.33 -9.47 6.32
C GLU A 119 -7.46 -8.90 7.43
N ARG A 120 -6.35 -8.24 7.08
CA ARG A 120 -5.45 -7.65 8.06
C ARG A 120 -6.15 -6.59 8.91
N PHE A 121 -7.00 -5.76 8.32
CA PHE A 121 -7.79 -4.79 9.06
C PHE A 121 -8.75 -5.45 10.07
N LYS A 122 -9.41 -6.56 9.69
CA LYS A 122 -10.28 -7.32 10.59
C LYS A 122 -9.53 -7.88 11.81
N THR A 123 -8.25 -8.25 11.65
CA THR A 123 -7.42 -8.70 12.79
C THR A 123 -7.07 -7.60 13.81
N GLY A 124 -7.34 -6.33 13.48
CA GLY A 124 -7.03 -5.20 14.37
C GLY A 124 -5.54 -4.85 14.48
N LYS A 125 -4.67 -5.51 13.70
CA LYS A 125 -3.23 -5.23 13.62
C LYS A 125 -2.96 -4.00 12.74
N ASN A 126 -1.78 -3.40 12.90
CA ASN A 126 -1.30 -2.29 12.06
C ASN A 126 -2.30 -1.10 11.99
N LYS A 127 -2.92 -0.75 13.13
CA LYS A 127 -3.94 0.32 13.25
C LYS A 127 -3.50 1.64 12.60
N TRP A 128 -2.22 1.99 12.76
CA TRP A 128 -1.67 3.20 12.15
C TRP A 128 -1.84 3.18 10.63
N PHE A 129 -1.55 2.07 9.94
CA PHE A 129 -1.64 1.99 8.48
C PHE A 129 -3.06 2.15 7.96
N PHE A 130 -4.04 1.58 8.65
CA PHE A 130 -5.45 1.64 8.24
C PHE A 130 -6.20 2.90 8.71
N THR A 131 -5.55 3.75 9.49
CA THR A 131 -6.13 5.03 9.94
C THR A 131 -5.66 6.15 9.04
N LYS A 132 -6.61 6.93 8.48
CA LYS A 132 -6.31 8.09 7.64
C LYS A 132 -5.41 9.09 8.37
N LEU A 133 -4.36 9.59 7.69
CA LEU A 133 -3.59 10.75 8.16
C LEU A 133 -4.47 11.99 8.20
N ARG A 134 -4.37 12.75 9.29
CA ARG A 134 -4.99 14.07 9.41
C ARG A 134 -3.88 15.10 9.23
N PHE A 135 -4.03 15.91 8.20
CA PHE A 135 -3.21 17.05 7.84
C PHE A 135 -4.17 18.14 7.37
#